data_AF-V4C9U0-F1
#
_entry.id   AF-V4C9U0-F1
#
_cell.length_a   1.000
_cell.length_b   1.000
_cell.length_c   1.000
_cell.angle_alpha   90.00
_cell.angle_beta   90.00
_cell.angle_gamma   90.00
#
_symmetry.space_group_name_H-M   'P 1'
#
loop_
_entity.id
_entity.type
_entity.pdbx_description
1 polymer ?
#
loop_
_entity_poly.entity_id
_entity_poly.type
_entity_poly.pdbx_seq_one_letter_code
_entity_poly.pdbx_strand_id
1 'polypeptide(L)'
;MASITVFIMLIRSVDEDEMSMAIGLAEFFNSILAWLPGPIVFGKLVDRVCMIWDSSCNSVGNCVLYSLPDFRYVFNGLICGFELSAVIFLTITLYFRICLDKRNAAKEPKVEVEVEMPIDYDD
;
A
#
# COMPACT_ATOMS: atom_id res chain seq x y z
N MET A 1 8.66 -0.13 -10.26
CA MET A 1 9.34 -1.28 -9.61
C MET A 1 8.65 -1.73 -8.31
N ALA A 2 8.13 -0.84 -7.45
CA ALA A 2 7.48 -1.24 -6.18
C ALA A 2 6.17 -2.06 -6.34
N SER A 3 5.34 -1.79 -7.37
CA SER A 3 4.07 -2.51 -7.59
C SER A 3 4.24 -4.02 -7.83
N ILE A 4 5.34 -4.43 -8.47
CA ILE A 4 5.58 -5.85 -8.79
C ILE A 4 5.84 -6.64 -7.52
N THR A 5 6.58 -6.07 -6.56
CA THR A 5 6.89 -6.74 -5.29
C THR A 5 5.63 -6.96 -4.44
N VAL A 6 4.74 -5.96 -4.36
CA VAL A 6 3.47 -6.09 -3.63
C VAL A 6 2.57 -7.14 -4.27
N PHE A 7 2.50 -7.15 -5.61
CA PHE A 7 1.75 -8.15 -6.34
C PHE A 7 2.24 -9.58 -6.05
N ILE A 8 3.55 -9.80 -6.06
CA ILE A 8 4.15 -11.12 -5.73
C ILE A 8 3.83 -11.53 -4.28
N MET A 9 3.83 -10.59 -3.33
CA MET A 9 3.47 -10.90 -1.94
C MET A 9 1.99 -11.31 -1.81
N LEU A 10 1.10 -10.61 -2.52
CA LEU A 10 -0.34 -10.87 -2.47
C LEU A 10 -0.67 -12.28 -2.98
N ILE A 11 -0.14 -12.66 -4.15
CA ILE A 11 -0.40 -14.00 -4.72
C ILE A 11 0.19 -15.14 -3.91
N ARG A 12 1.21 -14.88 -3.07
CA ARG A 12 1.82 -15.88 -2.18
C ARG A 12 1.11 -15.99 -0.84
N SER A 13 0.18 -15.09 -0.56
CA SER A 13 -0.54 -15.00 0.71
C SER A 13 -1.96 -15.55 0.64
N VAL A 14 -2.41 -15.98 -0.54
CA VAL A 14 -3.76 -16.46 -0.83
C VAL A 14 -3.69 -17.75 -1.63
N ASP A 15 -4.68 -18.63 -1.46
CA ASP A 15 -4.81 -19.86 -2.25
C ASP A 15 -5.17 -19.55 -3.71
N GLU A 16 -4.81 -20.46 -4.63
CA GLU A 16 -4.97 -20.23 -6.08
C GLU A 16 -6.43 -19.97 -6.49
N ASP A 17 -7.39 -20.61 -5.81
CA ASP A 17 -8.82 -20.47 -6.10
C ASP A 17 -9.38 -19.08 -5.76
N GLU A 18 -8.79 -18.37 -4.80
CA GLU A 18 -9.24 -17.05 -4.32
C GLU A 18 -8.38 -15.88 -4.86
N MET A 19 -7.32 -16.19 -5.62
CA MET A 19 -6.36 -15.21 -6.13
C MET A 19 -7.02 -14.10 -6.97
N SER A 20 -7.96 -14.46 -7.85
CA SER A 20 -8.64 -13.50 -8.72
C SER A 20 -9.49 -12.49 -7.94
N MET A 21 -10.16 -12.93 -6.88
CA MET A 21 -10.93 -12.08 -5.98
C MET A 21 -10.02 -11.16 -5.16
N ALA A 22 -8.90 -11.68 -4.64
CA ALA A 22 -7.93 -10.91 -3.87
C ALA A 22 -7.31 -9.77 -4.70
N ILE A 23 -6.91 -10.05 -5.95
CA ILE A 23 -6.37 -9.05 -6.88
C ILE A 23 -7.44 -8.00 -7.22
N GLY A 24 -8.66 -8.44 -7.50
CA GLY A 24 -9.78 -7.54 -7.80
C GLY A 24 -10.09 -6.57 -6.66
N LEU A 25 -10.09 -7.06 -5.41
CA LEU A 25 -10.27 -6.23 -4.22
C LEU A 25 -9.11 -5.26 -4.02
N ALA A 26 -7.86 -5.71 -4.19
CA ALA A 26 -6.69 -4.86 -4.06
C ALA A 26 -6.75 -3.67 -5.04
N GLU A 27 -7.09 -3.92 -6.31
CA GLU A 27 -7.22 -2.86 -7.32
C GLU A 27 -8.45 -1.98 -7.11
N PHE A 28 -9.55 -2.54 -6.62
CA PHE A 28 -10.73 -1.76 -6.24
C PHE A 28 -10.39 -0.72 -5.16
N PHE A 29 -9.70 -1.13 -4.10
CA PHE A 29 -9.26 -0.21 -3.05
C PHE A 29 -8.22 0.78 -3.56
N ASN A 30 -7.28 0.34 -4.40
CA ASN A 30 -6.29 1.22 -5.02
C ASN A 30 -6.96 2.32 -5.88
N SER A 31 -7.99 1.95 -6.65
CA SER A 31 -8.77 2.91 -7.44
C SER A 31 -9.47 3.95 -6.55
N ILE A 32 -10.15 3.50 -5.50
CA ILE A 32 -10.88 4.40 -4.61
C ILE A 32 -9.94 5.30 -3.81
N LEU A 33 -8.80 4.78 -3.37
CA LEU A 33 -7.89 5.49 -2.45
C LEU A 33 -6.77 6.26 -3.12
N ALA A 34 -6.42 5.94 -4.37
CA ALA A 34 -5.39 6.67 -5.11
C ALA A 34 -6.00 7.50 -6.24
N TRP A 35 -6.82 6.89 -7.09
CA TRP A 35 -7.32 7.55 -8.30
C TRP A 35 -8.41 8.59 -8.03
N LEU A 36 -9.30 8.37 -7.06
CA LEU A 36 -10.30 9.40 -6.69
C LEU A 36 -9.69 10.59 -5.92
N PRO A 37 -8.92 10.39 -4.83
CA PRO A 37 -8.36 11.53 -4.09
C PRO A 37 -7.16 12.16 -4.78
N GLY A 38 -6.47 11.46 -5.68
CA GLY A 38 -5.30 11.97 -6.40
C GLY A 38 -5.56 13.33 -7.06
N PRO A 39 -6.54 13.45 -7.97
CA PRO A 39 -6.91 14.71 -8.61
C PRO A 39 -7.41 15.78 -7.62
N ILE A 40 -8.13 15.38 -6.57
CA ILE A 40 -8.67 16.31 -5.57
C ILE A 40 -7.54 16.95 -4.75
N VAL A 41 -6.64 16.11 -4.21
CA VAL A 41 -5.48 16.55 -3.44
C VAL A 41 -4.54 17.35 -4.33
N PHE A 42 -4.30 16.91 -5.57
CA PHE A 42 -3.47 17.63 -6.52
C PHE A 42 -4.06 19.00 -6.87
N GLY A 43 -5.36 19.09 -7.11
CA GLY A 43 -6.05 20.37 -7.34
C GLY A 43 -5.87 21.33 -6.17
N LYS A 44 -6.09 20.86 -4.93
CA LYS A 44 -5.83 21.66 -3.73
C LYS A 44 -4.37 22.06 -3.59
N LEU A 45 -3.42 21.18 -3.92
CA LEU A 45 -2.00 21.45 -3.84
C LEU A 45 -1.58 22.56 -4.82
N VAL A 46 -2.13 22.53 -6.04
CA VAL A 46 -1.91 23.57 -7.05
C VAL A 46 -2.51 24.90 -6.60
N ASP A 47 -3.71 24.90 -6.02
CA ASP A 47 -4.33 26.11 -5.46
C ASP A 47 -3.51 26.73 -4.32
N ARG A 48 -2.80 25.90 -3.52
CA ARG A 48 -1.97 26.37 -2.38
C ARG A 48 -0.76 27.18 -2.80
N VAL A 49 -0.21 26.93 -3.98
CA VAL A 49 0.99 27.61 -4.49
C VAL A 49 0.66 28.78 -5.41
N CYS A 50 -0.63 29.16 -5.44
CA CYS A 50 -1.07 30.33 -6.16
C CYS A 50 -0.52 31.62 -5.54
N MET A 51 0.13 32.45 -6.36
CA MET A 51 0.60 33.77 -5.95
C MET A 51 -0.41 34.87 -6.30
N ILE A 52 -1.07 34.77 -7.46
CA ILE A 52 -2.01 35.77 -7.97
C ILE A 52 -3.27 35.06 -8.49
N TRP A 53 -4.40 35.37 -7.86
CA TRP A 53 -5.73 34.95 -8.30
C TRP A 53 -6.27 35.92 -9.35
N ASP A 54 -6.88 35.38 -10.41
CA ASP A 54 -7.66 36.19 -11.35
C ASP A 54 -8.92 36.71 -10.66
N SER A 55 -9.25 37.97 -10.88
CA SER A 55 -10.42 38.64 -10.31
C SER A 55 -11.19 39.37 -11.40
N SER A 56 -11.75 38.61 -12.34
CA SER A 56 -12.65 39.14 -13.36
C SER A 56 -14.08 39.25 -12.79
N CYS A 57 -14.80 40.31 -13.12
CA CYS A 57 -16.19 40.52 -12.70
C CYS A 57 -16.46 40.43 -11.18
N ASN A 58 -15.51 40.84 -10.33
CA ASN A 58 -15.66 40.89 -8.87
C ASN A 58 -15.80 39.51 -8.19
N SER A 59 -15.43 38.42 -8.87
CA SER A 59 -15.37 37.06 -8.31
C SER A 59 -13.95 36.49 -8.39
N VAL A 60 -13.62 35.54 -7.50
CA VAL A 60 -12.34 34.82 -7.54
C VAL A 60 -12.40 33.79 -8.66
N GLY A 61 -11.53 33.95 -9.66
CA GLY A 61 -11.38 33.07 -10.80
C GLY A 61 -10.25 32.05 -10.61
N ASN A 62 -9.61 31.66 -11.72
CA ASN A 62 -8.48 30.74 -11.70
C ASN A 62 -7.20 31.46 -11.26
N CYS A 63 -6.21 30.71 -10.79
CA CYS A 63 -4.90 31.28 -10.51
C CYS A 63 -4.10 31.52 -11.80
N VAL A 64 -3.54 32.73 -11.95
CA VAL A 64 -2.79 33.16 -13.13
C VAL A 64 -1.31 32.82 -13.01
N LEU A 65 -0.77 32.94 -11.79
CA LEU A 65 0.66 32.78 -11.53
C LEU A 65 0.92 31.87 -10.33
N TYR A 66 1.69 30.82 -10.57
CA TYR A 66 2.03 29.79 -9.59
C TYR A 66 3.52 29.85 -9.21
N SER A 67 3.83 29.64 -7.93
CA SER A 67 5.21 29.52 -7.46
C SER A 67 5.77 28.13 -7.74
N LEU A 68 6.72 28.03 -8.69
CA LEU A 68 7.44 26.80 -8.99
C LEU A 68 8.26 26.22 -7.82
N PRO A 69 9.06 27.02 -7.06
CA PRO A 69 9.85 26.45 -5.95
C PRO A 69 8.95 25.87 -4.86
N ASP A 70 7.87 26.56 -4.50
CA ASP A 70 6.94 26.08 -3.47
C ASP A 70 6.20 24.83 -3.94
N PHE A 71 5.78 24.79 -5.21
CA PHE A 71 5.19 23.61 -5.82
C PHE A 71 6.11 22.39 -5.68
N ARG A 72 7.41 22.56 -5.95
CA ARG A 72 8.38 21.47 -5.81
C ARG A 72 8.49 21.00 -4.36
N TYR A 73 8.60 21.90 -3.38
CA TYR A 73 8.73 21.49 -1.98
C TYR A 73 7.47 20.78 -1.47
N VAL A 74 6.29 21.31 -1.76
CA VAL A 74 5.03 20.71 -1.30
C VAL A 74 4.78 19.38 -2.00
N PHE A 75 5.01 19.28 -3.31
CA PHE A 75 4.84 18.04 -4.07
C PHE A 75 5.81 16.95 -3.64
N ASN A 76 7.11 17.27 -3.55
CA ASN A 76 8.11 16.29 -3.11
C ASN A 76 7.92 15.93 -1.62
N GLY A 77 7.51 16.89 -0.78
CA GLY A 77 7.17 16.63 0.61
C GLY A 77 5.99 15.67 0.76
N LEU A 78 4.95 15.82 -0.08
CA LEU A 78 3.81 14.90 -0.12
C LEU A 78 4.25 13.49 -0.51
N ILE A 79 5.01 13.35 -1.59
CA ILE A 79 5.53 12.05 -2.06
C ILE A 79 6.41 11.41 -0.99
N CYS A 80 7.38 12.15 -0.43
CA CYS A 80 8.22 11.65 0.65
C CYS A 80 7.40 11.20 1.86
N GLY A 81 6.33 11.93 2.23
CA GLY A 81 5.44 11.53 3.31
C GLY A 81 4.76 10.18 3.03
N PHE A 82 4.21 9.99 1.83
CA PHE A 82 3.62 8.71 1.42
C PHE A 82 4.64 7.57 1.44
N GLU A 83 5.81 7.75 0.83
CA GLU A 83 6.89 6.75 0.80
C GLU A 83 7.37 6.37 2.21
N LEU A 84 7.58 7.37 3.09
CA LEU A 84 7.97 7.12 4.48
C LEU A 84 6.91 6.34 5.23
N SER A 85 5.63 6.69 5.08
CA SER A 85 4.54 5.95 5.70
C SER A 85 4.51 4.49 5.24
N ALA A 86 4.70 4.23 3.95
CA ALA A 86 4.74 2.88 3.40
C ALA A 86 5.90 2.06 3.98
N VAL A 87 7.09 2.66 4.10
CA VAL A 87 8.25 2.02 4.73
C VAL A 87 7.98 1.69 6.19
N ILE A 88 7.34 2.59 6.94
CA ILE A 88 6.94 2.34 8.34
C ILE A 88 5.97 1.16 8.44
N PHE A 89 4.93 1.11 7.60
CA PHE A 89 3.98 -0.01 7.60
C PHE A 89 4.63 -1.34 7.23
N LEU A 90 5.53 -1.36 6.25
CA LEU A 90 6.26 -2.57 5.85
C LEU A 90 7.19 -3.05 6.95
N THR A 91 7.96 -2.15 7.57
CA THR A 91 8.87 -2.51 8.68
C THR A 91 8.12 -3.07 9.88
N ILE A 92 6.96 -2.49 10.24
CA ILE A 92 6.08 -3.01 11.29
C ILE A 92 5.57 -4.41 10.93
N THR A 93 5.08 -4.61 9.71
CA THR A 93 4.56 -5.91 9.26
C THR A 93 5.65 -7.00 9.28
N LEU A 94 6.85 -6.67 8.81
CA LEU A 94 8.00 -7.57 8.86
C LEU A 94 8.41 -7.90 10.30
N TYR A 95 8.43 -6.90 11.17
CA TYR A 95 8.72 -7.10 12.59
C TYR A 95 7.70 -8.05 13.24
N PHE A 96 6.41 -7.87 12.97
CA PHE A 96 5.36 -8.77 13.45
C PHE A 96 5.51 -10.19 12.89
N ARG A 97 5.79 -10.36 11.59
CA ARG A 97 6.00 -11.68 10.99
C ARG A 97 7.19 -12.41 11.61
N ILE A 98 8.32 -11.74 11.81
CA ILE A 98 9.50 -12.32 12.49
C ILE A 98 9.15 -12.72 13.94
N CYS A 99 8.39 -11.90 14.65
CA CYS A 99 7.95 -12.22 16.00
C CYS A 99 7.00 -13.43 16.04
N LEU A 100 6.09 -13.54 15.06
CA LEU A 100 5.19 -14.69 14.93
C LEU A 100 5.95 -15.96 14.61
N ASP A 101 6.93 -15.90 13.70
CA ASP A 101 7.78 -17.04 13.34
C ASP A 101 8.54 -17.57 14.56
N LYS A 102 9.16 -16.67 15.34
CA LYS A 102 9.80 -17.03 16.62
C LYS A 102 8.83 -17.65 17.62
N ARG A 103 7.58 -17.16 17.69
CA ARG A 103 6.54 -17.74 18.56
C ARG A 103 6.14 -19.12 18.10
N ASN A 104 6.00 -19.34 16.80
CA ASN A 104 5.64 -20.62 16.22
C ASN A 104 6.78 -21.65 16.43
N ALA A 105 8.03 -21.25 16.19
CA ALA A 105 9.20 -22.09 16.48
C ALA A 105 9.34 -22.46 17.97
N ALA A 106 8.93 -21.56 18.88
CA ALA A 106 8.87 -21.87 20.31
C ALA A 106 7.67 -22.74 20.71
N LYS A 107 6.67 -22.85 19.84
CA LYS A 107 5.44 -23.61 20.10
C LYS A 107 5.48 -25.04 19.56
N GLU A 108 6.40 -25.36 18.65
CA GLU A 108 6.60 -26.75 18.19
C GLU A 108 7.08 -27.60 19.37
N PRO A 109 6.23 -28.45 19.98
CA PRO A 109 6.71 -29.47 20.87
C PRO A 109 7.41 -30.52 20.01
N LYS A 110 8.41 -31.22 20.56
CA LYS A 110 8.91 -32.46 19.96
C LYS A 110 7.74 -33.42 19.80
N VAL A 111 7.10 -33.44 18.64
CA VAL A 111 6.15 -34.49 18.28
C VAL A 111 7.02 -35.68 17.95
N GLU A 112 7.22 -36.53 18.94
CA GLU A 112 7.66 -37.91 18.75
C GLU A 112 6.55 -38.59 17.94
N VAL A 113 6.67 -38.50 16.62
CA VAL A 113 5.91 -39.33 15.69
C VAL A 113 6.51 -40.72 15.85
N GLU A 114 5.95 -41.50 16.77
CA GLU A 114 6.06 -42.95 16.71
C GLU A 114 5.45 -43.36 15.37
N VAL A 115 6.32 -43.67 14.42
CA VAL A 115 5.93 -44.26 13.13
C VAL A 115 5.50 -45.69 13.44
N GLU A 116 4.29 -45.85 13.95
CA GLU A 116 3.59 -47.12 13.86
C GLU A 116 3.10 -47.24 12.41
N MET A 117 3.78 -48.10 11.64
CA MET A 117 3.42 -48.42 10.27
C MET A 117 2.03 -49.07 10.24
N PRO A 118 1.05 -48.52 9.50
CA PRO A 118 -0.07 -49.33 9.04
C PRO A 118 0.43 -50.15 7.84
N ILE A 119 0.66 -51.44 8.06
CA ILE A 119 0.49 -52.43 6.99
C ILE A 119 -1.02 -52.55 6.80
N ASP A 120 -1.57 -51.94 5.76
CA ASP A 120 -2.79 -52.48 5.15
C ASP A 120 -2.97 -51.98 3.71
N TYR A 121 -2.79 -52.90 2.77
CA TYR A 121 -3.45 -52.86 1.47
C TYR A 121 -3.67 -54.32 1.06
N ASP A 122 -4.81 -54.87 1.47
CA ASP A 122 -5.35 -56.13 0.95
C ASP A 122 -6.67 -55.87 0.17
N ASP A 123 -6.80 -56.65 -0.92
CA ASP A 123 -7.81 -56.76 -2.00
C ASP A 123 -7.91 -55.64 -3.08
#